data_AF-A0AAD5CUC8-F1
#
_entry.id   AF-A0AAD5CUC8-F1
#
_cell.length_a   1.000
_cell.length_b   1.000
_cell.length_c   1.000
_cell.angle_alpha   90.00
_cell.angle_beta   90.00
_cell.angle_gamma   90.00
#
_symmetry.space_group_name_H-M   'P 1'
#
loop_
_entity.id
_entity.type
_entity.pdbx_description
1 polymer ?
#
loop_
_entity_poly.entity_id
_entity_poly.type
_entity_poly.pdbx_seq_one_letter_code
_entity_poly.pdbx_strand_id
1 'polypeptide(L)'
;MSITVHKTLKLLFTLLLSLLLFGVTYVHAQDGYLPQDEVRVLRDIADELGKRYWNFSLNPSDNNTNWATPSLDETSPYNNTLKCNCSYPEGVCHVIAISLEGQDLDGVLPPSLAKSQSYLTSKQLIWPVIT
;
A
#
# COMPACT_ATOMS: atom_id res chain seq x y z
N MET A 1 -0.23 -56.85 21.55
CA MET A 1 0.01 -56.31 20.19
C MET A 1 -1.13 -55.43 19.69
N SER A 2 -2.40 -55.87 19.78
CA SER A 2 -3.55 -55.12 19.24
C SER A 2 -3.76 -53.72 19.85
N ILE A 3 -3.64 -53.55 21.17
CA ILE A 3 -3.88 -52.25 21.85
C ILE A 3 -2.85 -51.18 21.44
N THR A 4 -1.59 -51.58 21.22
CA THR A 4 -0.52 -50.67 20.80
C THR A 4 -0.80 -50.11 19.40
N VAL A 5 -1.25 -50.96 18.47
CA VAL A 5 -1.59 -50.56 17.10
C VAL A 5 -2.74 -49.54 17.07
N HIS A 6 -3.77 -49.71 17.90
CA HIS A 6 -4.89 -48.78 17.97
C HIS A 6 -4.49 -47.40 18.52
N LYS A 7 -3.56 -47.35 19.49
CA LYS A 7 -3.03 -46.09 20.03
C LYS A 7 -2.17 -45.37 19.00
N THR A 8 -1.31 -46.09 18.30
CA THR A 8 -0.46 -45.53 17.25
C THR A 8 -1.29 -45.01 16.08
N LEU A 9 -2.36 -45.72 15.68
CA LEU A 9 -3.25 -45.29 14.61
C LEU A 9 -4.03 -44.01 14.97
N LYS A 10 -4.53 -43.90 16.21
CA LYS A 10 -5.20 -42.69 16.69
C LYS A 10 -4.26 -41.49 16.72
N LEU A 11 -3.03 -41.68 17.21
CA LEU A 11 -1.99 -40.65 17.25
C LEU A 11 -1.64 -40.12 15.86
N LEU A 12 -1.46 -41.01 14.88
CA LEU A 12 -1.19 -40.65 13.49
C LEU A 12 -2.37 -39.87 12.89
N PHE A 13 -3.60 -40.29 13.14
CA PHE A 13 -4.79 -39.59 12.64
C PHE A 13 -4.93 -38.18 13.23
N THR A 14 -4.69 -38.01 14.54
CA THR A 14 -4.70 -36.69 15.18
C THR A 14 -3.59 -35.77 14.68
N LEU A 15 -2.40 -36.30 14.40
CA LEU A 15 -1.28 -35.54 13.84
C LEU A 15 -1.55 -35.11 12.39
N LEU A 16 -2.20 -35.98 11.60
CA LEU A 16 -2.57 -35.68 10.22
C LEU A 16 -3.66 -34.60 10.17
N LEU A 17 -4.67 -34.69 11.06
CA LEU A 17 -5.75 -33.72 11.14
C LEU A 17 -5.26 -32.35 11.63
N SER A 18 -4.31 -32.31 12.56
CA SER A 18 -3.69 -31.05 12.97
C SER A 18 -2.87 -30.43 11.83
N LEU A 19 -2.08 -31.23 11.10
CA LEU A 19 -1.29 -30.73 9.97
C LEU A 19 -2.17 -30.16 8.83
N LEU A 20 -3.38 -30.71 8.62
CA LEU A 20 -4.36 -30.19 7.67
C LEU A 20 -5.01 -28.88 8.12
N LEU A 21 -5.19 -28.68 9.44
CA LEU A 21 -5.74 -27.44 10.01
C LEU A 21 -4.68 -26.32 10.11
N PHE A 22 -3.40 -26.68 10.22
CA PHE A 22 -2.25 -25.78 10.16
C PHE A 22 -1.63 -25.72 8.76
N GLY A 23 -2.43 -26.00 7.72
CA GLY A 23 -2.10 -25.79 6.32
C GLY A 23 -1.94 -24.30 6.00
N VAL A 24 -0.86 -23.73 6.51
CA VAL A 24 -0.11 -22.59 6.00
C VAL A 24 -0.95 -21.55 5.25
N THR A 25 -1.64 -20.69 5.98
CA THR A 25 -2.04 -19.38 5.44
C THR A 25 -0.80 -18.49 5.39
N TYR A 26 0.13 -18.78 4.46
CA TYR A 26 0.98 -17.71 3.95
C TYR A 26 0.09 -16.85 3.06
N VAL A 27 -0.60 -15.89 3.67
CA VAL A 27 -1.05 -14.73 2.90
C VAL A 27 0.22 -13.95 2.58
N HIS A 28 0.89 -14.34 1.50
CA HIS A 28 1.72 -13.40 0.79
C HIS A 28 0.72 -12.32 0.38
N ALA A 29 0.75 -11.16 1.02
CA ALA A 29 0.13 -9.99 0.44
C ALA A 29 0.72 -9.95 -0.98
N GLN A 30 -0.10 -10.18 -2.00
CA GLN A 30 0.35 -9.88 -3.35
C GLN A 30 0.71 -8.40 -3.29
N ASP A 31 2.01 -8.09 -3.39
CA ASP A 31 2.48 -6.73 -3.62
C ASP A 31 1.89 -6.32 -4.97
N GLY A 32 0.68 -5.79 -4.92
CA GLY A 32 -0.06 -5.44 -6.11
C GLY A 32 0.59 -4.25 -6.79
N TYR A 33 0.38 -4.09 -8.08
CA TYR A 33 1.07 -3.09 -8.90
C TYR A 33 0.12 -1.97 -9.31
N LEU A 34 0.66 -0.75 -9.40
CA LEU A 34 -0.05 0.35 -10.04
C LEU A 34 0.00 0.23 -11.57
N PRO A 35 -1.12 0.46 -12.26
CA PRO A 35 -1.13 0.75 -13.70
C PRO A 35 -0.14 1.85 -14.08
N GLN A 36 0.49 1.73 -15.26
CA GLN A 36 1.55 2.64 -15.71
C GLN A 36 1.07 4.08 -15.94
N ASP A 37 -0.20 4.26 -16.28
CA ASP A 37 -0.85 5.56 -16.37
C ASP A 37 -0.96 6.25 -15.00
N GLU A 38 -1.29 5.53 -13.94
CA GLU A 38 -1.27 6.08 -12.58
C GLU A 38 0.15 6.43 -12.12
N VAL A 39 1.14 5.57 -12.41
CA VAL A 39 2.54 5.87 -12.12
C VAL A 39 3.00 7.15 -12.83
N ARG A 40 2.58 7.35 -14.08
CA ARG A 40 2.88 8.57 -14.84
C ARG A 40 2.22 9.80 -14.21
N VAL A 41 0.95 9.71 -13.84
CA VAL A 41 0.25 10.80 -13.16
C VAL A 41 0.93 11.16 -11.83
N LEU A 42 1.37 10.17 -11.06
CA LEU A 42 2.12 10.41 -9.83
C LEU A 42 3.47 11.11 -10.09
N ARG A 43 4.14 10.78 -11.19
CA ARG A 43 5.37 11.45 -11.60
C ARG A 43 5.12 12.91 -11.98
N ASP A 44 4.09 13.17 -12.78
CA ASP A 44 3.71 14.52 -13.17
C ASP A 44 3.34 15.36 -11.93
N ILE A 45 2.59 14.79 -10.98
CA ILE A 45 2.30 15.44 -9.69
C ILE A 45 3.59 15.73 -8.91
N ALA A 46 4.52 14.77 -8.85
CA ALA A 46 5.77 14.95 -8.13
C ALA A 46 6.61 16.08 -8.73
N ASP A 47 6.70 16.14 -10.06
CA ASP A 47 7.43 17.18 -10.77
C ASP A 47 6.77 18.56 -10.60
N GLU A 48 5.44 18.63 -10.73
CA GLU A 48 4.65 19.86 -10.57
C GLU A 48 4.70 20.40 -9.13
N LEU A 49 4.73 19.51 -8.12
CA LEU A 49 4.87 19.86 -6.70
C LEU A 49 6.31 20.07 -6.24
N GLY A 50 7.31 19.70 -7.04
CA GLY A 50 8.70 19.66 -6.55
C GLY A 50 8.97 18.57 -5.51
N LYS A 51 8.19 17.48 -5.51
CA LYS A 51 8.36 16.31 -4.63
C LYS A 51 9.53 15.42 -5.08
N ARG A 52 10.76 15.86 -4.82
CA ARG A 52 12.00 15.21 -5.31
C ARG A 52 12.38 13.91 -4.62
N TYR A 53 11.82 13.65 -3.44
CA TYR A 53 12.24 12.52 -2.59
C TYR A 53 11.44 11.23 -2.81
N TRP A 54 10.58 11.17 -3.83
CA TRP A 54 9.92 9.92 -4.22
C TRP A 54 10.79 9.12 -5.19
N ASN A 55 11.15 7.90 -4.79
CA ASN A 55 11.82 6.90 -5.62
C ASN A 55 10.79 6.04 -6.36
N PHE A 56 10.60 6.34 -7.64
CA PHE A 56 9.71 5.58 -8.54
C PHE A 56 10.26 4.20 -8.97
N SER A 57 11.45 3.82 -8.51
CA SER A 57 11.95 2.45 -8.66
C SER A 57 11.31 1.47 -7.66
N LEU A 58 10.68 2.01 -6.61
CA LEU A 58 9.91 1.26 -5.62
C LEU A 58 8.44 1.29 -6.00
N ASN A 59 7.71 0.21 -5.71
CA ASN A 59 6.29 0.14 -5.98
C ASN A 59 5.52 1.15 -5.08
N PRO A 60 4.69 2.05 -5.65
CA PRO A 60 3.90 3.01 -4.88
C PRO A 60 2.86 2.39 -3.94
N SER A 61 2.41 1.17 -4.22
CA SER A 61 1.47 0.47 -3.34
C SER A 61 2.12 -0.22 -2.15
N ASP A 62 3.45 -0.25 -2.09
CA ASP A 62 4.15 -0.87 -0.97
C ASP A 62 4.09 0.03 0.27
N ASN A 63 3.90 -0.59 1.43
CA ASN A 63 3.96 0.09 2.72
C ASN A 63 5.42 0.37 3.12
N ASN A 64 6.05 1.32 2.44
CA ASN A 64 7.43 1.72 2.69
C ASN A 64 7.54 3.23 2.96
N THR A 65 8.68 3.64 3.50
CA THR A 65 8.95 5.03 3.91
C THR A 65 9.07 6.01 2.74
N ASN A 66 9.16 5.53 1.51
CA ASN A 66 9.21 6.37 0.32
C ASN A 66 7.84 7.03 0.05
N TRP A 67 6.76 6.27 0.26
CA TRP A 67 5.38 6.68 -0.06
C TRP A 67 4.55 7.02 1.17
N ALA A 68 4.99 6.60 2.37
CA ALA A 68 4.32 6.84 3.64
C ALA A 68 5.30 7.35 4.72
N THR A 69 4.92 8.38 5.48
CA THR A 69 5.59 8.69 6.74
C THR A 69 5.21 7.64 7.76
N PRO A 70 6.18 7.00 8.46
CA PRO A 70 5.87 6.15 9.60
C PRO A 70 5.00 6.91 10.62
N SER A 71 3.93 6.30 11.09
CA SER A 71 2.97 6.87 12.04
C SER A 71 3.54 6.96 13.47
N LEU A 72 4.77 7.46 13.62
CA LEU A 72 5.45 7.52 14.90
C LEU A 72 4.85 8.61 15.81
N ASP A 73 4.33 9.69 15.22
CA ASP A 73 3.72 10.80 15.95
C ASP A 73 2.47 11.32 15.22
N GLU A 74 1.27 11.05 15.73
CA GLU A 74 -0.01 11.58 15.19
C GLU A 74 -0.09 13.11 15.24
N THR A 75 0.81 13.76 15.98
CA THR A 75 0.93 15.22 16.12
C THR A 75 1.91 15.84 15.12
N SER A 76 2.55 15.05 14.26
CA SER A 76 3.48 15.55 13.26
C SER A 76 2.75 16.48 12.28
N PRO A 77 3.19 17.73 12.09
CA PRO A 77 2.66 18.60 11.05
C PRO A 77 3.05 18.12 9.64
N TYR A 78 3.97 17.16 9.55
CA TYR A 78 4.42 16.55 8.31
C TYR A 78 3.63 15.26 8.03
N ASN A 79 2.93 15.23 6.90
CA ASN A 79 2.23 14.06 6.39
C ASN A 79 2.68 13.78 4.95
N ASN A 80 3.17 12.58 4.68
CA ASN A 80 3.40 12.05 3.34
C ASN A 80 2.67 10.71 3.29
N THR A 81 1.50 10.64 2.67
CA THR A 81 0.74 9.40 2.60
C THR A 81 0.21 9.19 1.19
N LEU A 82 0.60 8.08 0.57
CA LEU A 82 -0.05 7.53 -0.61
C LEU A 82 -0.88 6.30 -0.19
N LYS A 83 -2.19 6.35 -0.37
CA LYS A 83 -3.09 5.21 -0.11
C LYS A 83 -3.50 4.56 -1.41
N CYS A 84 -3.35 3.24 -1.45
CA CYS A 84 -3.75 2.42 -2.58
C CYS A 84 -4.81 1.40 -2.16
N ASN A 85 -5.71 1.06 -3.08
CA ASN A 85 -6.63 -0.07 -2.94
C ASN A 85 -6.18 -1.18 -3.90
N CYS A 86 -5.72 -2.29 -3.33
CA CYS A 86 -5.23 -3.46 -4.05
C CYS A 86 -6.24 -4.62 -4.09
N SER A 87 -7.51 -4.36 -3.79
CA SER A 87 -8.56 -5.39 -3.79
C SER A 87 -9.08 -5.73 -5.20
N TYR A 88 -8.39 -5.26 -6.25
CA TYR A 88 -8.79 -5.50 -7.63
C TYR A 88 -8.21 -6.83 -8.14
N PRO A 89 -8.83 -7.44 -9.16
CA PRO A 89 -8.33 -8.67 -9.75
C PRO A 89 -6.88 -8.57 -10.24
N GLU A 90 -6.21 -9.71 -10.35
CA GLU A 90 -4.87 -9.84 -10.93
C GLU A 90 -3.76 -9.03 -10.22
N GLY A 91 -4.00 -8.61 -8.97
CA GLY A 91 -3.03 -7.84 -8.20
C GLY A 91 -2.90 -6.40 -8.67
N VAL A 92 -3.89 -5.87 -9.39
CA VAL A 92 -3.92 -4.44 -9.74
C VAL A 92 -4.24 -3.61 -8.50
N CYS A 93 -3.55 -2.49 -8.32
CA CYS A 93 -3.81 -1.50 -7.29
C CYS A 93 -4.13 -0.15 -7.91
N HIS A 94 -5.03 0.60 -7.28
CA HIS A 94 -5.36 1.96 -7.68
C HIS A 94 -5.09 2.93 -6.54
N VAL A 95 -4.49 4.08 -6.84
CA VAL A 95 -4.29 5.14 -5.86
C VAL A 95 -5.64 5.75 -5.51
N ILE A 96 -6.04 5.64 -4.25
CA ILE A 96 -7.31 6.18 -3.77
C ILE A 96 -7.15 7.50 -3.04
N ALA A 97 -5.97 7.80 -2.48
CA ALA A 97 -5.73 9.08 -1.82
C ALA A 97 -4.24 9.45 -1.79
N ILE A 98 -3.96 10.75 -1.81
CA ILE A 98 -2.64 11.33 -1.60
C ILE A 98 -2.78 12.47 -0.59
N SER A 99 -1.99 12.46 0.48
CA SER A 99 -1.87 13.57 1.44
C SER A 99 -0.39 13.97 1.55
N LEU A 100 -0.15 15.27 1.36
CA LEU A 100 1.16 15.91 1.41
C LEU A 100 1.00 17.20 2.22
N GLU A 101 1.38 17.16 3.51
CA GLU A 101 1.18 18.26 4.46
C GLU A 101 2.51 18.65 5.11
N GLY A 102 2.69 19.94 5.38
CA GLY A 102 3.84 20.46 6.13
C GLY A 102 5.22 20.24 5.49
N GLN A 103 5.29 19.92 4.19
CA GLN A 103 6.55 19.61 3.50
C GLN A 103 7.16 20.79 2.73
N ASP A 104 6.57 21.99 2.82
CA ASP A 104 7.02 23.21 2.13
C ASP A 104 7.39 22.96 0.66
N LEU A 105 6.41 22.44 -0.10
CA LEU A 105 6.62 22.05 -1.49
C LEU A 105 6.73 23.29 -2.38
N ASP A 106 7.89 23.48 -3.02
CA ASP A 106 8.23 24.64 -3.87
C ASP A 106 7.45 24.74 -5.21
N GLY A 107 6.51 23.82 -5.45
CA GLY A 107 5.82 23.67 -6.73
C GLY A 107 4.54 24.47 -6.88
N VAL A 108 3.73 24.08 -7.87
CA VAL A 108 2.41 24.66 -8.17
C VAL A 108 1.31 23.62 -8.03
N LEU A 109 0.06 24.07 -7.85
CA LEU A 109 -1.10 23.17 -7.82
C LEU A 109 -1.13 22.33 -9.11
N PRO A 110 -0.96 20.99 -9.02
CA PRO A 110 -0.70 20.16 -10.20
C PRO A 110 -1.88 20.19 -11.17
N PRO A 111 -1.75 20.71 -12.41
CA PRO A 111 -2.78 20.55 -13.43
C PRO A 111 -3.06 19.07 -13.74
N SER A 112 -2.05 18.21 -13.52
CA SER A 112 -2.18 16.76 -13.67
C SER A 112 -3.12 16.14 -12.64
N LEU A 113 -3.34 16.81 -11.50
CA LEU A 113 -4.43 16.45 -10.60
C LEU A 113 -5.79 16.62 -11.27
N ALA A 114 -6.03 17.64 -12.11
CA ALA A 114 -7.31 17.77 -12.80
C ALA A 114 -7.57 16.60 -13.77
N LYS A 115 -6.52 16.11 -14.44
CA LYS A 115 -6.57 14.96 -15.35
C LYS A 115 -6.80 13.63 -14.62
N SER A 116 -6.38 13.52 -13.36
CA SER A 116 -6.48 12.29 -12.56
C SER A 116 -7.90 11.95 -12.08
N GLN A 117 -8.93 12.70 -12.51
CA GLN A 117 -10.32 12.50 -12.09
C GLN A 117 -10.87 11.09 -12.37
N SER A 118 -10.27 10.35 -13.31
CA SER A 118 -10.58 8.95 -13.61
C SER A 118 -9.87 7.93 -12.73
N TYR A 119 -8.83 8.32 -11.99
CA TYR A 119 -7.92 7.41 -11.29
C TYR A 119 -7.87 7.63 -9.76
N LEU A 120 -7.95 8.88 -9.30
CA LEU A 120 -7.86 9.22 -7.87
C LEU A 120 -9.24 9.48 -7.27
N THR A 121 -9.71 8.58 -6.40
CA THR A 121 -11.04 8.67 -5.78
C THR A 121 -11.14 9.72 -4.66
N SER A 122 -10.00 10.09 -4.04
CA SER A 122 -9.90 11.19 -3.06
C SER A 122 -8.75 12.12 -3.44
N LYS A 123 -9.11 13.34 -3.83
CA LYS A 123 -8.20 14.46 -4.09
C LYS A 123 -8.08 15.31 -2.83
N GLN A 124 -7.38 14.82 -1.83
CA GLN A 124 -7.08 15.63 -0.64
C GLN A 124 -5.61 16.06 -0.67
N LEU A 125 -5.24 16.83 -1.71
CA LEU A 125 -4.07 17.69 -1.61
C LEU A 125 -4.47 18.85 -0.70
N ILE A 126 -4.21 18.71 0.60
CA ILE A 126 -4.23 19.85 1.50
C ILE A 126 -3.01 20.70 1.15
N TRP A 127 -3.20 21.64 0.24
CA TRP A 127 -2.26 22.74 0.04
C TRP A 127 -2.13 23.53 1.35
N PRO A 128 -0.98 24.20 1.60
CA PRO A 128 -0.69 24.83 2.88
C PRO A 128 -1.85 25.74 3.29
N VAL A 129 -2.07 25.84 4.60
CA VAL A 129 -2.75 27.01 5.16
C VAL A 129 -1.94 28.23 4.70
N ILE A 130 -2.36 28.85 3.61
CA ILE A 130 -1.85 30.16 3.21
C ILE A 130 -2.49 31.11 4.22
N THR A 131 -1.68 31.49 5.21
CA THR A 131 -1.89 32.52 6.24
C THR A 131 -3.08 32.34 7.19
#